data_AF-A0A5U5XJP8-F1
#
_entry.id   AF-A0A5U5XJP8-F1
#
_cell.length_a   1.000
_cell.length_b   1.000
_cell.length_c   1.000
_cell.angle_alpha   90.00
_cell.angle_beta   90.00
_cell.angle_gamma   90.00
#
_symmetry.space_group_name_H-M   'P 1'
#
loop_
_entity.id
_entity.type
_entity.pdbx_description
1 polymer ?
#
loop_
_entity_poly.entity_id
_entity_poly.type
_entity_poly.pdbx_seq_one_letter_code
_entity_poly.pdbx_strand_id
1 'polypeptide(L)'
;IVYGLKIFLYILIDGRKTKTSICRLDLLCALGATGFVLGLLLISCLNPEGRHIFWATCILKISVFATIFKIFKSNIKNNVYSYSLTIAMAICMSAIAPVLYTTKAESFSYNKSNMNSEINKKIISIVRLTGIKYIYGEDFWRMQLLNSIDAEVHSSELTDSYDKFVIPRTWLSRPSWYCINGEVLYYTKDGKADKIIESELKSKNGKILYNGAEGKIWLGPVIWSKPKWCN
;
A
#
# COMPACT_ATOMS: atom_id res chain seq x y z
N ILE A 1 -13.71 17.88 -3.00
CA ILE A 1 -12.54 18.46 -2.26
C ILE A 1 -12.63 19.99 -2.22
N VAL A 2 -12.60 20.69 -3.36
CA VAL A 2 -12.67 22.18 -3.43
C VAL A 2 -13.85 22.76 -2.63
N TYR A 3 -15.06 22.21 -2.80
CA TYR A 3 -16.24 22.63 -2.03
C TYR A 3 -16.04 22.47 -0.52
N GLY A 4 -15.56 21.32 -0.06
CA GLY A 4 -15.28 21.07 1.36
C GLY A 4 -14.22 22.01 1.94
N LEU A 5 -13.15 22.30 1.18
CA LEU A 5 -12.14 23.29 1.59
C LEU A 5 -12.71 24.71 1.67
N LYS A 6 -13.60 25.08 0.74
CA LYS A 6 -14.29 26.38 0.76
C LYS A 6 -15.18 26.50 2.01
N ILE A 7 -15.93 25.45 2.36
CA ILE A 7 -16.71 25.40 3.60
C ILE A 7 -15.78 25.47 4.81
N PHE A 8 -14.65 24.75 4.82
CA PHE A 8 -13.68 24.82 5.92
C PHE A 8 -13.13 26.24 6.14
N LEU A 9 -12.70 26.92 5.06
CA LEU A 9 -12.25 28.31 5.14
C LEU A 9 -13.36 29.24 5.63
N TYR A 10 -14.59 29.02 5.19
CA TYR A 10 -15.75 29.76 5.67
C TYR A 10 -16.00 29.55 7.17
N ILE A 11 -15.91 28.31 7.67
CA ILE A 11 -16.02 28.00 9.10
C ILE A 11 -14.91 28.70 9.91
N LEU A 12 -13.68 28.69 9.42
CA LEU A 12 -12.54 29.31 10.11
C LEU A 12 -12.62 30.84 10.16
N ILE A 13 -13.08 31.48 9.08
CA ILE A 13 -13.11 32.93 8.92
C ILE A 13 -14.37 33.53 9.54
N ASP A 14 -15.54 32.95 9.26
CA ASP A 14 -16.86 33.54 9.57
C ASP A 14 -17.56 32.91 10.78
N GLY A 15 -17.16 31.70 11.19
CA GLY A 15 -17.68 31.04 12.40
C GLY A 15 -17.39 31.80 13.70
N ARG A 16 -16.47 32.78 13.68
CA ARG A 16 -16.22 33.69 14.81
C ARG A 16 -17.18 34.88 14.87
N LYS A 17 -17.93 35.17 13.80
CA LYS A 17 -18.72 36.40 13.67
C LYS A 17 -20.22 36.19 13.47
N THR A 18 -20.67 35.01 13.05
CA THR A 18 -22.10 34.75 12.82
C THR A 18 -22.55 33.36 13.30
N LYS A 19 -23.70 33.30 14.00
CA LYS A 19 -24.45 32.06 14.29
C LYS A 19 -25.11 31.57 12.99
N THR A 20 -24.33 31.09 12.03
CA THR A 20 -24.88 30.39 10.86
C THR A 20 -24.98 28.89 11.16
N SER A 21 -26.16 28.30 10.93
CA SER A 21 -26.37 26.87 11.16
C SER A 21 -25.70 26.06 10.04
N ILE A 22 -24.46 25.64 10.24
CA ILE A 22 -23.76 24.73 9.33
C ILE A 22 -24.50 23.38 9.34
N CYS A 23 -24.93 22.89 8.17
CA CYS A 23 -25.57 21.59 8.08
C CYS A 23 -24.56 20.47 8.31
N ARG A 24 -24.99 19.34 8.89
CA ARG A 24 -24.13 18.17 9.14
C ARG A 24 -23.36 17.70 7.89
N LEU A 25 -23.96 17.81 6.70
CA LEU A 25 -23.31 17.44 5.45
C LEU A 25 -22.13 18.36 5.09
N ASP A 26 -22.28 19.66 5.35
CA ASP A 26 -21.25 20.66 5.03
C ASP A 26 -20.03 20.47 5.94
N LEU A 27 -20.28 20.12 7.20
CA LEU A 27 -19.23 19.75 8.16
C LEU A 27 -18.49 18.48 7.72
N LEU A 28 -19.20 17.44 7.29
CA LEU A 28 -18.57 16.21 6.78
C LEU A 28 -17.73 16.49 5.52
N CYS A 29 -18.24 17.30 4.59
CA CYS A 29 -17.49 17.74 3.42
C CYS A 29 -16.19 18.46 3.81
N ALA A 30 -16.26 19.37 4.78
CA ALA A 30 -15.12 20.14 5.25
C ALA A 30 -14.06 19.27 5.95
N LEU A 31 -14.48 18.40 6.87
CA LEU A 31 -13.60 17.49 7.59
C LEU A 31 -12.92 16.50 6.64
N GLY A 32 -13.69 15.87 5.75
CA GLY A 32 -13.16 14.92 4.78
C GLY A 32 -12.17 15.58 3.82
N ALA A 33 -12.48 16.76 3.29
CA ALA A 33 -11.59 17.46 2.37
C ALA A 33 -10.30 17.92 3.05
N THR A 34 -10.40 18.51 4.24
CA THR A 34 -9.23 19.00 4.99
C THR A 34 -8.34 17.86 5.46
N GLY A 35 -8.94 16.80 6.02
CA GLY A 35 -8.20 15.60 6.42
C GLY A 35 -7.51 14.91 5.25
N PHE A 36 -8.12 14.92 4.06
CA PHE A 36 -7.52 14.33 2.86
C PHE A 36 -6.33 15.16 2.35
N VAL A 37 -6.47 16.49 2.26
CA VAL A 37 -5.36 17.37 1.83
C VAL A 37 -4.20 17.35 2.83
N LEU A 38 -4.48 17.49 4.13
CA LEU A 38 -3.45 17.43 5.16
C LEU A 38 -2.79 16.06 5.21
N GLY A 39 -3.57 14.99 5.09
CA GLY A 39 -3.01 13.64 5.07
C GLY A 39 -2.15 13.38 3.84
N LEU A 40 -2.50 13.89 2.65
CA LEU A 40 -1.62 13.85 1.48
C LEU A 40 -0.33 14.63 1.69
N LEU A 41 -0.41 15.84 2.24
CA LEU A 41 0.78 16.64 2.58
C LEU A 41 1.67 15.93 3.59
N LEU A 42 1.09 15.32 4.63
CA LEU A 42 1.82 14.54 5.62
C LEU A 42 2.49 13.32 4.99
N ILE A 43 1.78 12.57 4.13
CA ILE A 43 2.36 11.46 3.36
C ILE A 43 3.54 11.94 2.52
N SER A 44 3.39 13.05 1.80
CA SER A 44 4.45 13.61 0.94
C SER A 44 5.65 14.14 1.73
N CYS A 45 5.44 14.74 2.90
CA CYS A 45 6.51 15.39 3.68
C CYS A 45 7.19 14.46 4.68
N LEU A 46 6.45 13.53 5.29
CA LEU A 46 6.92 12.73 6.43
C LEU A 46 6.97 11.23 6.12
N ASN A 47 6.50 10.80 4.95
CA ASN A 47 6.35 9.39 4.55
C ASN A 47 5.62 8.47 5.57
N PRO A 48 4.59 8.92 6.32
CA PRO A 48 3.77 8.03 7.12
C PRO A 48 2.98 7.08 6.21
N GLU A 49 2.61 5.92 6.74
CA GLU A 49 1.84 4.92 6.00
C GLU A 49 0.54 5.50 5.41
N GLY A 50 0.20 5.13 4.18
CA GLY A 50 -1.03 5.59 3.50
C GLY A 50 -2.34 5.25 4.22
N ARG A 51 -2.29 4.46 5.30
CA ARG A 51 -3.43 4.19 6.19
C ARG A 51 -3.95 5.45 6.87
N HIS A 52 -3.11 6.47 7.07
CA HIS A 52 -3.48 7.70 7.77
C HIS A 52 -4.47 8.60 7.00
N ILE A 53 -4.63 8.42 5.68
CA ILE A 53 -5.67 9.13 4.89
C ILE A 53 -6.98 8.35 4.75
N PHE A 54 -7.04 7.10 5.24
CA PHE A 54 -8.19 6.22 5.00
C PHE A 54 -9.48 6.79 5.60
N TRP A 55 -9.43 7.27 6.84
CA TRP A 55 -10.59 7.87 7.52
C TRP A 55 -11.13 9.09 6.75
N ALA A 56 -10.26 9.97 6.25
CA ALA A 56 -10.66 11.16 5.50
C ALA A 56 -11.28 10.78 4.14
N THR A 57 -10.75 9.73 3.51
CA THR A 57 -11.29 9.17 2.27
C THR A 57 -12.69 8.58 2.49
N CYS A 58 -12.93 7.89 3.60
CA CYS A 58 -14.26 7.40 3.97
C CYS A 58 -15.26 8.54 4.16
N ILE A 59 -14.87 9.61 4.88
CA ILE A 59 -15.74 10.77 5.09
C ILE A 59 -16.07 11.46 3.76
N LEU A 60 -15.10 11.60 2.86
CA LEU A 60 -15.33 12.14 1.52
C LEU A 60 -16.32 11.30 0.72
N LYS A 61 -16.20 9.97 0.73
CA LYS A 61 -17.14 9.07 0.06
C LYS A 61 -18.57 9.23 0.60
N ILE A 62 -18.72 9.23 1.92
CA ILE A 62 -20.03 9.44 2.57
C ILE A 62 -20.62 10.79 2.14
N SER A 63 -19.80 11.84 2.12
CA SER A 63 -20.23 13.19 1.72
C SER A 63 -20.70 13.25 0.27
N VAL A 64 -19.98 12.60 -0.65
CA VAL A 64 -20.35 12.50 -2.06
C VAL A 64 -21.68 11.76 -2.22
N PHE A 65 -21.85 10.59 -1.60
CA PHE A 65 -23.08 9.82 -1.72
C PHE A 65 -24.28 10.52 -1.06
N ALA A 66 -24.09 11.19 0.07
CA ALA A 66 -25.12 12.01 0.68
C ALA A 66 -25.54 13.19 -0.21
N THR A 67 -24.60 13.78 -0.96
CA THR A 67 -24.89 14.85 -1.94
C THR A 67 -25.66 14.31 -3.14
N ILE A 68 -25.21 13.18 -3.71
CA ILE A 68 -25.91 12.48 -4.81
C ILE A 68 -27.34 12.14 -4.39
N PHE A 69 -27.52 11.59 -3.18
CA PHE A 69 -28.84 11.28 -2.65
C PHE A 69 -29.74 12.52 -2.56
N LYS A 70 -29.21 13.66 -2.07
CA LYS A 70 -29.97 14.92 -2.04
C LYS A 70 -30.41 15.35 -3.44
N ILE A 71 -29.54 15.24 -4.44
CA ILE A 71 -29.86 15.55 -5.84
C ILE A 71 -30.93 14.62 -6.39
N PHE A 72 -30.86 13.33 -6.11
CA PHE A 72 -31.91 12.40 -6.53
C PHE A 72 -33.23 12.66 -5.82
N LYS A 73 -33.20 12.94 -4.52
CA LYS A 73 -34.41 13.24 -3.74
C LYS A 73 -35.07 14.54 -4.18
N SER A 74 -34.32 15.55 -4.64
CA SER A 74 -34.91 16.79 -5.15
C SER A 74 -35.61 16.59 -6.50
N ASN A 75 -35.21 15.58 -7.28
CA ASN A 75 -35.74 15.32 -8.63
C ASN A 75 -36.71 14.12 -8.70
N ILE A 76 -36.67 13.22 -7.72
CA ILE A 76 -37.47 11.98 -7.69
C ILE A 76 -38.31 11.98 -6.41
N LYS A 77 -39.63 12.01 -6.55
CA LYS A 77 -40.57 12.03 -5.40
C LYS A 77 -40.58 10.72 -4.61
N ASN A 78 -40.29 9.59 -5.25
CA ASN A 78 -40.28 8.29 -4.60
C ASN A 78 -38.91 8.02 -3.96
N ASN A 79 -38.91 7.97 -2.62
CA ASN A 79 -37.71 7.74 -1.84
C ASN A 79 -37.00 6.42 -2.17
N VAL A 80 -37.73 5.34 -2.50
CA VAL A 80 -37.13 4.04 -2.82
C VAL A 80 -36.24 4.14 -4.05
N TYR A 81 -36.70 4.83 -5.10
CA TYR A 81 -35.91 5.04 -6.30
C TYR A 81 -34.68 5.91 -6.03
N SER A 82 -34.81 6.97 -5.22
CA SER A 82 -33.65 7.80 -4.84
C SER A 82 -32.59 7.01 -4.08
N TYR A 83 -32.99 6.12 -3.15
CA TYR A 83 -32.06 5.24 -2.44
C TYR A 83 -31.39 4.25 -3.39
N SER A 84 -32.18 3.51 -4.18
CA SER A 84 -31.65 2.50 -5.11
C SER A 84 -30.67 3.10 -6.11
N LEU A 85 -30.97 4.29 -6.65
CA LEU A 85 -30.09 4.97 -7.60
C LEU A 85 -28.79 5.45 -6.93
N THR A 86 -28.86 5.91 -5.68
CA THR A 86 -27.67 6.27 -4.90
C THR A 86 -26.77 5.05 -4.65
N ILE A 87 -27.37 3.91 -4.29
CA ILE A 87 -26.65 2.64 -4.08
C ILE A 87 -26.00 2.17 -5.38
N ALA A 88 -26.75 2.20 -6.49
CA ALA A 88 -26.22 1.83 -7.80
C ALA A 88 -25.00 2.70 -8.19
N MET A 89 -25.08 4.02 -7.98
CA MET A 89 -23.94 4.92 -8.18
C MET A 89 -22.75 4.58 -7.28
N ALA A 90 -23.00 4.23 -6.01
CA ALA A 90 -21.93 3.85 -5.09
C ALA A 90 -21.20 2.58 -5.55
N ILE A 91 -21.94 1.59 -6.03
CA ILE A 91 -21.39 0.35 -6.60
C ILE A 91 -20.59 0.69 -7.86
N CYS A 92 -21.17 1.43 -8.82
CA CYS A 92 -20.50 1.81 -10.05
C CYS A 92 -19.20 2.57 -9.78
N MET A 93 -19.24 3.62 -8.96
CA MET A 93 -18.05 4.43 -8.63
C MET A 93 -16.97 3.63 -7.90
N SER A 94 -17.35 2.59 -7.14
CA SER A 94 -16.39 1.72 -6.45
C SER A 94 -15.85 0.60 -7.34
N ALA A 95 -16.61 0.16 -8.35
CA ALA A 95 -16.26 -0.91 -9.27
C ALA A 95 -15.53 -0.42 -10.53
N ILE A 96 -15.70 0.84 -10.93
CA ILE A 96 -15.10 1.42 -12.14
C ILE A 96 -13.57 1.35 -12.09
N ALA A 97 -12.94 1.71 -10.96
CA ALA A 97 -11.49 1.65 -10.85
C ALA A 97 -10.95 0.22 -11.06
N PRO A 98 -11.43 -0.81 -10.34
CA PRO A 98 -11.07 -2.21 -10.62
C PRO A 98 -11.27 -2.62 -12.09
N VAL A 99 -12.42 -2.29 -12.69
CA VAL A 99 -12.75 -2.65 -14.09
C VAL A 99 -11.83 -1.95 -15.09
N LEU A 100 -11.50 -0.68 -14.86
CA LEU A 100 -10.53 0.06 -15.68
C LEU A 100 -9.10 -0.47 -15.51
N TYR A 101 -8.72 -0.88 -14.28
CA TYR A 101 -7.45 -1.53 -14.03
C TYR A 101 -7.34 -2.88 -14.75
N THR A 102 -8.42 -3.66 -14.84
CA THR A 102 -8.41 -4.94 -15.58
C THR A 102 -8.34 -4.78 -17.11
N THR A 103 -8.62 -3.60 -17.66
CA THR A 103 -8.74 -3.39 -19.12
C THR A 103 -7.60 -2.59 -19.75
N LYS A 104 -6.83 -1.82 -18.97
CA LYS A 104 -5.76 -0.95 -19.50
C LYS A 104 -4.38 -1.13 -18.86
N ALA A 105 -4.29 -1.73 -17.69
CA ALA A 105 -3.00 -2.17 -17.16
C ALA A 105 -2.80 -3.62 -17.60
N GLU A 106 -1.59 -4.00 -18.01
CA GLU A 106 -1.21 -5.41 -17.87
C GLU A 106 -1.54 -5.77 -16.42
N SER A 107 -2.55 -6.62 -16.22
CA SER A 107 -2.94 -7.01 -14.87
C SER A 107 -1.68 -7.55 -14.22
N PHE A 108 -1.26 -6.96 -13.09
CA PHE A 108 -0.33 -7.64 -12.22
C PHE A 108 -1.01 -8.97 -11.85
N SER A 109 -0.57 -10.03 -12.51
CA SER A 109 -1.32 -11.27 -12.57
C SER A 109 -0.93 -12.10 -11.35
N TYR A 110 -1.77 -12.06 -10.32
CA TYR A 110 -1.77 -13.05 -9.24
C TYR A 110 -1.89 -14.48 -9.80
N ASN A 111 -2.44 -14.67 -11.01
CA ASN A 111 -2.51 -15.97 -11.67
C ASN A 111 -1.14 -16.51 -12.14
N LYS A 112 -0.09 -15.66 -12.23
CA LYS A 112 1.28 -16.15 -12.44
C LYS A 112 1.99 -16.55 -11.15
N SER A 113 1.48 -16.14 -9.99
CA SER A 113 2.10 -16.44 -8.72
C SER A 113 1.58 -17.77 -8.18
N ASN A 114 2.20 -18.86 -8.61
CA ASN A 114 1.84 -20.19 -8.16
C ASN A 114 2.23 -20.38 -6.69
N MET A 115 1.25 -20.35 -5.77
CA MET A 115 1.50 -20.58 -4.33
C MET A 115 2.22 -21.93 -4.07
N ASN A 116 2.01 -22.92 -4.94
CA ASN A 116 2.61 -24.25 -4.88
C ASN A 116 3.91 -24.38 -5.71
N SER A 117 4.49 -23.26 -6.14
CA SER A 117 5.75 -23.24 -6.87
C SER A 117 6.86 -23.94 -6.11
N GLU A 118 7.85 -24.45 -6.85
CA GLU A 118 8.97 -25.15 -6.24
C GLU A 118 9.77 -24.20 -5.35
N ILE A 119 9.98 -22.96 -5.79
CA ILE A 119 10.71 -21.95 -5.02
C ILE A 119 10.02 -21.65 -3.68
N ASN A 120 8.68 -21.54 -3.65
CA ASN A 120 7.96 -21.24 -2.41
C ASN A 120 8.12 -22.38 -1.40
N LYS A 121 7.99 -23.64 -1.87
CA LYS A 121 8.23 -24.83 -1.02
C LYS A 121 9.66 -24.87 -0.50
N LYS A 122 10.64 -24.51 -1.33
CA LYS A 122 12.05 -24.43 -0.94
C LYS A 122 12.30 -23.32 0.08
N ILE A 123 11.71 -22.13 -0.09
CA ILE A 123 11.79 -21.03 0.87
C ILE A 123 11.27 -21.50 2.24
N ILE A 124 10.08 -22.08 2.31
CA ILE A 124 9.49 -22.56 3.57
C ILE A 124 10.39 -23.62 4.22
N SER A 125 10.88 -24.57 3.43
CA SER A 125 11.80 -25.60 3.92
C SER A 125 13.09 -25.00 4.48
N ILE A 126 13.70 -24.03 3.79
CA ILE A 126 14.93 -23.36 4.24
C ILE A 126 14.68 -22.55 5.51
N VAL A 127 13.57 -21.82 5.60
CA VAL A 127 13.21 -21.05 6.80
C VAL A 127 13.07 -21.98 8.00
N ARG A 128 12.40 -23.13 7.85
CA ARG A 128 12.27 -24.14 8.92
C ARG A 128 13.61 -24.78 9.31
N LEU A 129 14.49 -25.03 8.35
CA LEU A 129 15.79 -25.66 8.58
C LEU A 129 16.80 -24.70 9.23
N THR A 130 16.77 -23.42 8.85
CA THR A 130 17.74 -22.41 9.32
C THR A 130 17.25 -21.60 10.51
N GLY A 131 15.94 -21.54 10.74
CA GLY A 131 15.31 -20.64 11.71
C GLY A 131 15.32 -19.16 11.29
N ILE A 132 15.86 -18.82 10.12
CA ILE A 132 15.94 -17.45 9.63
C ILE A 132 14.61 -17.09 8.97
N LYS A 133 13.85 -16.23 9.64
CA LYS A 133 12.47 -15.89 9.26
C LYS A 133 12.37 -14.78 8.20
N TYR A 134 13.41 -13.95 8.07
CA TYR A 134 13.38 -12.77 7.23
C TYR A 134 13.93 -13.05 5.84
N ILE A 135 13.16 -12.68 4.80
CA ILE A 135 13.54 -12.86 3.41
C ILE A 135 13.31 -11.60 2.58
N TYR A 136 14.29 -11.23 1.76
CA TYR A 136 14.27 -10.00 0.96
C TYR A 136 14.51 -10.25 -0.52
N GLY A 137 13.98 -9.38 -1.37
CA GLY A 137 14.18 -9.47 -2.81
C GLY A 137 13.52 -8.31 -3.51
N GLU A 138 13.65 -8.27 -4.83
CA GLU A 138 12.87 -7.35 -5.66
C GLU A 138 11.42 -7.82 -5.83
N ASP A 139 10.59 -6.97 -6.44
CA ASP A 139 9.19 -7.20 -6.76
C ASP A 139 8.30 -7.34 -5.52
N PHE A 140 7.65 -6.22 -5.19
CA PHE A 140 6.70 -6.10 -4.08
C PHE A 140 5.79 -7.30 -3.93
N TRP A 141 5.19 -7.75 -5.04
CA TRP A 141 4.13 -8.74 -4.99
C TRP A 141 4.67 -10.15 -4.88
N ARG A 142 5.81 -10.42 -5.53
CA ARG A 142 6.55 -11.68 -5.35
C ARG A 142 6.92 -11.88 -3.88
N MET A 143 7.43 -10.82 -3.25
CA MET A 143 7.75 -10.86 -1.83
C MET A 143 6.48 -10.96 -1.00
N GLN A 144 5.48 -10.09 -1.20
CA GLN A 144 4.28 -10.04 -0.38
C GLN A 144 3.47 -11.36 -0.35
N LEU A 145 3.53 -12.15 -1.43
CA LEU A 145 2.90 -13.48 -1.45
C LEU A 145 3.47 -14.41 -0.37
N LEU A 146 4.79 -14.37 -0.13
CA LEU A 146 5.44 -15.25 0.84
C LEU A 146 4.89 -15.05 2.25
N ASN A 147 4.57 -13.81 2.64
CA ASN A 147 3.89 -13.48 3.91
C ASN A 147 2.54 -14.17 4.07
N SER A 148 1.90 -14.55 2.96
CA SER A 148 0.56 -15.15 2.94
C SER A 148 0.60 -16.68 2.88
N ILE A 149 1.75 -17.27 2.54
CA ILE A 149 1.90 -18.72 2.38
C ILE A 149 2.25 -19.38 3.73
N ASP A 150 3.15 -18.78 4.51
CA ASP A 150 3.54 -19.30 5.82
C ASP A 150 3.77 -18.12 6.78
N ALA A 151 3.16 -18.19 7.97
CA ALA A 151 3.21 -17.12 8.97
C ALA A 151 4.60 -16.92 9.57
N GLU A 152 5.50 -17.89 9.45
CA GLU A 152 6.89 -17.77 9.91
C GLU A 152 7.79 -17.03 8.92
N VAL A 153 7.30 -16.77 7.70
CA VAL A 153 8.06 -16.09 6.65
C VAL A 153 7.75 -14.60 6.67
N HIS A 154 8.73 -13.80 7.09
CA HIS A 154 8.67 -12.34 7.07
C HIS A 154 9.38 -11.81 5.82
N SER A 155 8.60 -11.57 4.79
CA SER A 155 9.09 -11.15 3.47
C SER A 155 8.88 -9.66 3.21
N SER A 156 9.86 -9.04 2.57
CA SER A 156 9.80 -7.60 2.24
C SER A 156 10.67 -7.25 1.05
N GLU A 157 10.29 -6.18 0.36
CA GLU A 157 10.95 -5.77 -0.88
C GLU A 157 12.14 -4.82 -0.62
N LEU A 158 13.20 -5.05 -1.36
CA LEU A 158 14.30 -4.09 -1.55
C LEU A 158 14.20 -3.49 -2.96
N THR A 159 14.35 -2.17 -3.05
CA THR A 159 14.35 -1.43 -4.32
C THR A 159 15.74 -0.86 -4.58
N ASP A 160 16.09 -0.67 -5.85
CA ASP A 160 17.34 -0.05 -6.24
C ASP A 160 17.34 1.45 -5.95
N SER A 161 18.51 1.96 -5.54
CA SER A 161 18.76 3.39 -5.42
C SER A 161 20.00 3.73 -6.22
N TYR A 162 19.81 4.58 -7.23
CA TYR A 162 20.86 5.04 -8.15
C TYR A 162 21.70 3.89 -8.75
N ASP A 163 21.09 2.73 -8.95
CA ASP A 163 21.67 1.54 -9.60
C ASP A 163 22.92 1.00 -8.90
N LYS A 164 23.15 1.42 -7.65
CA LYS A 164 24.39 1.14 -6.91
C LYS A 164 24.17 0.35 -5.64
N PHE A 165 23.08 0.62 -4.94
CA PHE A 165 22.76 -0.03 -3.68
C PHE A 165 21.27 -0.28 -3.58
N VAL A 166 20.89 -1.15 -2.65
CA VAL A 166 19.48 -1.43 -2.36
C VAL A 166 19.04 -0.75 -1.08
N ILE A 167 17.78 -0.31 -1.07
CA ILE A 167 17.14 0.31 0.09
C ILE A 167 15.82 -0.41 0.42
N PRO A 168 15.43 -0.44 1.70
CA PRO A 168 14.10 -0.86 2.11
C PRO A 168 13.02 -0.08 1.37
N ARG A 169 12.05 -0.77 0.77
CA ARG A 169 10.85 -0.08 0.29
C ARG A 169 10.03 0.36 1.49
N THR A 170 9.78 1.66 1.63
CA THR A 170 9.07 2.24 2.78
C THR A 170 7.55 2.17 2.66
N TRP A 171 7.03 1.96 1.45
CA TRP A 171 5.60 1.99 1.18
C TRP A 171 5.04 0.58 1.12
N LEU A 172 3.99 0.30 1.92
CA LEU A 172 3.26 -0.98 2.02
C LEU A 172 4.02 -2.17 2.62
N SER A 173 5.25 -1.96 3.10
CA SER A 173 6.01 -2.94 3.88
C SER A 173 5.85 -2.67 5.39
N ARG A 174 6.19 -3.65 6.24
CA ARG A 174 6.22 -3.45 7.70
C ARG A 174 7.58 -2.87 8.11
N PRO A 175 7.68 -1.61 8.60
CA PRO A 175 8.98 -0.96 8.83
C PRO A 175 9.89 -1.70 9.83
N SER A 176 9.30 -2.36 10.84
CA SER A 176 10.03 -3.14 11.85
C SER A 176 10.77 -4.34 11.27
N TRP A 177 10.36 -4.84 10.10
CA TRP A 177 11.02 -5.96 9.45
C TRP A 177 12.35 -5.59 8.80
N TYR A 178 12.71 -4.31 8.72
CA TYR A 178 14.04 -3.89 8.26
C TYR A 178 15.00 -3.54 9.42
N CYS A 179 14.52 -3.65 10.67
CA CYS A 179 15.26 -3.35 11.88
C CYS A 179 15.95 -4.58 12.45
N ILE A 180 16.55 -5.37 11.57
CA ILE A 180 17.21 -6.62 11.92
C ILE A 180 18.71 -6.50 11.67
N ASN A 181 19.48 -7.27 12.44
CA ASN A 181 20.92 -7.41 12.29
C ASN A 181 21.25 -8.89 12.07
N GLY A 182 22.39 -9.16 11.44
CA GLY A 182 22.88 -10.52 11.20
C GLY A 182 22.49 -11.07 9.84
N GLU A 183 22.33 -12.39 9.77
CA GLU A 183 22.05 -13.11 8.53
C GLU A 183 20.55 -13.15 8.21
N VAL A 184 20.26 -13.02 6.92
CA VAL A 184 18.91 -13.01 6.36
C VAL A 184 18.89 -13.81 5.07
N LEU A 185 17.70 -14.17 4.62
CA LEU A 185 17.52 -14.81 3.32
C LEU A 185 17.28 -13.77 2.24
N TYR A 186 17.67 -14.10 1.00
CA TYR A 186 17.30 -13.31 -0.17
C TYR A 186 16.71 -14.21 -1.25
N TYR A 187 15.63 -13.76 -1.89
CA TYR A 187 15.04 -14.37 -3.06
C TYR A 187 15.28 -13.48 -4.28
N THR A 188 16.15 -13.92 -5.19
CA THR A 188 16.47 -13.20 -6.43
C THR A 188 15.99 -13.97 -7.64
N LYS A 189 15.60 -13.26 -8.71
CA LYS A 189 15.23 -13.86 -9.99
C LYS A 189 15.99 -13.18 -11.13
N ASP A 190 15.52 -12.03 -11.59
CA ASP A 190 16.01 -11.41 -12.83
C ASP A 190 15.90 -9.87 -12.86
N GLY A 191 15.31 -9.27 -11.84
CA GLY A 191 15.11 -7.83 -11.81
C GLY A 191 16.39 -7.03 -11.56
N LYS A 192 16.26 -5.70 -11.54
CA LYS A 192 17.39 -4.78 -11.42
C LYS A 192 17.96 -4.75 -10.01
N ALA A 193 17.10 -4.64 -8.99
CA ALA A 193 17.52 -4.69 -7.59
C ALA A 193 18.07 -6.08 -7.25
N ASP A 194 17.49 -7.16 -7.77
CA ASP A 194 17.97 -8.54 -7.63
C ASP A 194 19.43 -8.68 -8.08
N LYS A 195 19.82 -8.05 -9.20
CA LYS A 195 21.22 -8.06 -9.68
C LYS A 195 22.17 -7.35 -8.72
N ILE A 196 21.75 -6.22 -8.13
CA ILE A 196 22.53 -5.50 -7.11
C ILE A 196 22.67 -6.36 -5.86
N ILE A 197 21.57 -7.00 -5.41
CA ILE A 197 21.56 -7.93 -4.28
C ILE A 197 22.56 -9.07 -4.52
N GLU A 198 22.51 -9.74 -5.67
CA GLU A 198 23.44 -10.82 -5.98
C GLU A 198 24.91 -10.36 -6.00
N SER A 199 25.17 -9.16 -6.51
CA SER A 199 26.53 -8.58 -6.53
C SER A 199 27.06 -8.29 -5.12
N GLU A 200 26.24 -7.65 -4.28
CA GLU A 200 26.57 -7.36 -2.88
C GLU A 200 26.74 -8.62 -2.04
N LEU A 201 25.91 -9.64 -2.28
CA LEU A 201 26.05 -10.92 -1.59
C LEU A 201 27.34 -11.62 -1.98
N LYS A 202 27.71 -11.64 -3.26
CA LYS A 202 28.99 -12.22 -3.70
C LYS A 202 30.18 -11.53 -3.05
N SER A 203 30.17 -10.19 -2.93
CA SER A 203 31.27 -9.45 -2.30
C SER A 203 31.37 -9.66 -0.78
N LYS A 204 30.27 -10.09 -0.14
CA LYS A 204 30.16 -10.32 1.30
C LYS A 204 30.10 -11.81 1.68
N ASN A 205 30.59 -12.70 0.81
CA ASN A 205 30.60 -14.16 1.02
C ASN A 205 29.21 -14.78 1.27
N GLY A 206 28.17 -14.23 0.66
CA GLY A 206 26.83 -14.80 0.66
C GLY A 206 26.80 -16.19 0.02
N LYS A 207 25.98 -17.08 0.60
CA LYS A 207 25.87 -18.48 0.20
C LYS A 207 24.58 -18.71 -0.57
N ILE A 208 24.67 -19.34 -1.73
CA ILE A 208 23.48 -19.83 -2.45
C ILE A 208 23.00 -21.10 -1.74
N LEU A 209 21.77 -21.06 -1.23
CA LEU A 209 21.09 -22.21 -0.63
C LEU A 209 20.26 -22.99 -1.65
N TYR A 210 19.77 -22.30 -2.69
CA TYR A 210 19.02 -22.91 -3.78
C TYR A 210 19.22 -22.12 -5.07
N ASN A 211 19.31 -22.82 -6.20
CA ASN A 211 19.40 -22.25 -7.54
C ASN A 211 18.53 -23.08 -8.48
N GLY A 212 17.39 -22.54 -8.90
CA GLY A 212 16.46 -23.21 -9.79
C GLY A 212 15.92 -22.27 -10.87
N ALA A 213 15.05 -22.81 -11.73
CA ALA A 213 14.48 -22.04 -12.85
C ALA A 213 13.62 -20.84 -12.41
N GLU A 214 13.03 -20.90 -11.21
CA GLU A 214 12.17 -19.84 -10.65
C GLU A 214 12.95 -18.76 -9.88
N GLY A 215 14.28 -18.92 -9.76
CA GLY A 215 15.19 -18.00 -9.09
C GLY A 215 16.10 -18.68 -8.07
N LYS A 216 16.79 -17.86 -7.28
CA LYS A 216 17.80 -18.27 -6.30
C LYS A 216 17.42 -17.85 -4.90
N ILE A 217 17.76 -18.69 -3.93
CA ILE A 217 17.67 -18.37 -2.51
C ILE A 217 19.08 -18.24 -1.98
N TRP A 218 19.38 -17.09 -1.41
CA TRP A 218 20.67 -16.79 -0.81
C TRP A 218 20.53 -16.65 0.70
N LEU A 219 21.63 -16.93 1.39
CA LEU A 219 21.89 -16.57 2.76
C LEU A 219 23.00 -15.53 2.78
N GLY A 220 22.83 -14.46 3.52
CA GLY A 220 23.91 -13.49 3.70
C GLY A 220 23.56 -12.43 4.73
N PRO A 221 24.51 -11.54 5.03
CA PRO A 221 24.27 -10.45 5.97
C PRO A 221 23.26 -9.45 5.40
N VAL A 222 22.67 -8.63 6.27
CA VAL A 222 21.94 -7.43 5.87
C VAL A 222 22.82 -6.53 4.98
N ILE A 223 22.33 -6.18 3.78
CA ILE A 223 23.07 -5.40 2.77
C ILE A 223 22.58 -3.94 2.63
N TRP A 224 21.54 -3.54 3.36
CA TRP A 224 21.07 -2.15 3.40
C TRP A 224 21.57 -1.42 4.65
N SER A 225 21.60 -0.09 4.58
CA SER A 225 21.90 0.74 5.75
C SER A 225 20.78 0.71 6.77
N LYS A 226 21.12 0.71 8.07
CA LYS A 226 20.12 0.72 9.16
C LYS A 226 19.14 1.88 8.97
N PRO A 227 17.83 1.61 8.82
CA PRO A 227 16.86 2.68 8.64
C PRO A 227 16.72 3.60 9.83
N LYS A 228 16.39 4.88 9.58
CA LYS A 228 16.24 5.90 10.64
C LYS A 228 15.16 5.58 11.67
N TRP A 229 14.14 4.81 11.29
CA TRP A 229 13.02 4.41 12.15
C TRP A 229 13.31 3.18 13.01
N CYS A 230 14.52 2.63 12.96
CA CYS A 230 14.95 1.47 13.76
C CYS A 230 15.66 1.87 15.06
N ASN A 231 15.43 3.11 15.52
CA ASN A 231 16.01 3.72 16.71
C ASN A 231 14.92 4.01 17.74
#